data_AF-A0AA42P2E6-F1
#
_entry.id   AF-A0AA42P2E6-F1
#
_cell.length_a   1.000
_cell.length_b   1.000
_cell.length_c   1.000
_cell.angle_alpha   90.00
_cell.angle_beta   90.00
_cell.angle_gamma   90.00
#
_symmetry.space_group_name_H-M   'P 1'
#
loop_
_entity.id
_entity.type
_entity.pdbx_description
1 polymer ?
#
loop_
_entity_poly.entity_id
_entity_poly.type
_entity_poly.pdbx_seq_one_letter_code
_entity_poly.pdbx_strand_id
1 'polypeptide(L)'
;MASRSPLFPTRVNYRAFGRQLGRGEQALLAAIRQLREPDLRADGLAGLSDLGLDPEGCDTFINLLPLLATPAAPIDLLRSGSPFIAASELDLLVCLLRIAQWRHARPRDDDTLAPLRRQLACCAFVVHAAKLPLRQRSLSPVGLRLLDPAGWLRQR
;
A
#
# COMPACT_ATOMS: atom_id res chain seq x y z
N MET A 1 -30.35 -20.75 -12.72
CA MET A 1 -29.77 -19.47 -13.20
C MET A 1 -28.41 -19.28 -12.56
N ALA A 2 -27.33 -19.51 -13.30
CA ALA A 2 -25.98 -19.32 -12.78
C ALA A 2 -25.67 -17.82 -12.70
N SER A 3 -25.59 -17.29 -11.48
CA SER A 3 -25.13 -15.93 -11.23
C SER A 3 -23.65 -15.84 -11.64
N ARG A 4 -23.40 -15.35 -12.85
CA ARG A 4 -22.07 -14.95 -13.33
C ARG A 4 -21.71 -13.64 -12.63
N SER A 5 -21.19 -13.75 -11.41
CA SER A 5 -20.43 -12.65 -10.83
C SER A 5 -19.26 -12.37 -11.78
N PRO A 6 -19.00 -11.11 -12.17
CA PRO A 6 -17.84 -10.81 -12.99
C PRO A 6 -16.60 -11.22 -12.22
N LEU A 7 -15.91 -12.26 -12.70
CA LEU A 7 -14.55 -12.59 -12.31
C LEU A 7 -13.66 -11.44 -12.77
N PHE A 8 -13.62 -10.35 -11.98
CA PHE A 8 -12.47 -9.46 -12.01
C PHE A 8 -11.25 -10.36 -11.80
N PRO A 9 -10.23 -10.32 -12.67
CA PRO A 9 -9.09 -11.21 -12.53
C PRO A 9 -8.47 -10.94 -11.16
N THR A 10 -8.61 -11.90 -10.25
CA THR A 10 -8.24 -11.76 -8.83
C THR A 10 -6.74 -11.52 -8.66
N ARG A 11 -5.95 -11.74 -9.73
CA ARG A 11 -4.52 -11.50 -9.84
C ARG A 11 -4.21 -11.17 -11.29
N VAL A 12 -3.42 -10.12 -11.55
CA VAL A 12 -2.98 -9.78 -12.91
C VAL A 12 -1.47 -9.90 -13.02
N ASN A 13 -1.01 -10.52 -14.11
CA ASN A 13 0.41 -10.72 -14.39
C ASN A 13 1.09 -9.37 -14.66
N TYR A 14 2.28 -9.14 -14.08
CA TYR A 14 3.09 -7.93 -14.30
C TYR A 14 3.29 -7.59 -15.79
N ARG A 15 3.42 -8.62 -16.65
CA ARG A 15 3.59 -8.46 -18.11
C ARG A 15 2.28 -8.12 -18.82
N ALA A 16 1.15 -8.60 -18.32
CA ALA A 16 -0.18 -8.32 -18.89
C ALA A 16 -0.74 -6.96 -18.43
N PHE A 17 -0.37 -6.50 -17.23
CA PHE A 17 -0.64 -5.15 -16.72
C PHE A 17 0.32 -4.09 -17.27
N GLY A 18 0.79 -4.33 -18.51
CA GLY A 18 1.95 -3.71 -19.15
C GLY A 18 2.17 -2.25 -18.80
N ARG A 19 3.39 -1.91 -18.39
CA ARG A 19 3.89 -0.53 -18.21
C ARG A 19 3.09 0.34 -17.22
N GLN A 20 2.07 -0.16 -16.53
CA GLN A 20 1.26 0.67 -15.65
C GLN A 20 2.01 1.04 -14.37
N LEU A 21 2.74 0.11 -13.74
CA LEU A 21 3.57 0.38 -12.56
C LEU A 21 4.97 0.89 -12.91
N GLY A 22 5.34 2.06 -12.37
CA GLY A 22 6.69 2.62 -12.49
C GLY A 22 7.72 1.84 -11.67
N ARG A 23 9.01 1.98 -11.98
CA ARG A 23 10.10 1.25 -11.30
C ARG A 23 10.08 1.44 -9.77
N GLY A 24 9.85 2.67 -9.30
CA GLY A 24 9.74 2.97 -7.87
C GLY A 24 8.57 2.26 -7.19
N GLU A 25 7.41 2.16 -7.86
CA GLU A 25 6.24 1.45 -7.31
C GLU A 25 6.50 -0.06 -7.21
N GLN A 26 7.17 -0.62 -8.22
CA GLN A 26 7.54 -2.05 -8.24
C GLN A 26 8.57 -2.36 -7.16
N ALA A 27 9.58 -1.50 -7.02
CA ALA A 27 10.61 -1.63 -5.99
C ALA A 27 10.02 -1.47 -4.58
N LEU A 28 9.12 -0.50 -4.38
CA LEU A 28 8.42 -0.32 -3.11
C LEU A 28 7.59 -1.54 -2.75
N LEU A 29 6.81 -2.06 -3.71
CA LEU A 29 6.01 -3.27 -3.47
C LEU A 29 6.89 -4.50 -3.21
N ALA A 30 8.01 -4.65 -3.93
CA ALA A 30 8.97 -5.73 -3.69
C ALA A 30 9.55 -5.65 -2.28
N ALA A 31 9.99 -4.47 -1.84
CA ALA A 31 10.50 -4.23 -0.50
C ALA A 31 9.45 -4.54 0.58
N ILE A 32 8.20 -4.10 0.41
CA ILE A 32 7.10 -4.40 1.34
C ILE A 32 6.87 -5.92 1.46
N ARG A 33 6.92 -6.66 0.34
CA ARG A 33 6.79 -8.12 0.36
C ARG A 33 7.97 -8.78 1.09
N GLN A 34 9.19 -8.33 0.84
CA GLN A 34 10.40 -8.82 1.50
C GLN A 34 10.38 -8.56 3.01
N LEU A 35 9.91 -7.39 3.46
CA LEU A 35 9.80 -7.08 4.89
C LEU A 35 8.87 -8.03 5.66
N ARG A 36 7.88 -8.64 4.98
CA ARG A 36 7.00 -9.65 5.58
C ARG A 36 7.73 -10.98 5.82
N GLU A 37 8.75 -11.27 5.04
CA GLU A 37 9.50 -12.52 5.09
C GLU A 37 10.72 -12.35 6.01
N PRO A 38 10.80 -13.06 7.15
CA PRO A 38 11.87 -12.86 8.12
C PRO A 38 13.28 -12.95 7.51
N ASP A 39 13.47 -13.92 6.60
CA ASP A 39 14.75 -14.18 5.95
C ASP A 39 15.14 -13.09 4.93
N LEU A 40 14.17 -12.33 4.42
CA LEU A 40 14.39 -11.27 3.42
C LEU A 40 14.25 -9.87 4.01
N ARG A 41 14.07 -9.75 5.33
CA ARG A 41 13.79 -8.45 5.96
C ARG A 41 14.94 -7.46 5.78
N ALA A 42 16.18 -7.94 5.83
CA ALA A 42 17.36 -7.10 5.58
C ALA A 42 17.36 -6.55 4.14
N ASP A 43 17.05 -7.40 3.14
CA ASP A 43 16.94 -7.00 1.74
C ASP A 43 15.79 -6.00 1.53
N GLY A 44 14.66 -6.22 2.20
CA GLY A 44 13.53 -5.30 2.17
C GLY A 44 13.88 -3.92 2.73
N LEU A 45 14.64 -3.85 3.83
CA LEU A 45 15.11 -2.60 4.42
C LEU A 45 16.11 -1.88 3.51
N ALA A 46 17.04 -2.62 2.91
CA ALA A 46 17.96 -2.08 1.91
C ALA A 46 17.19 -1.51 0.70
N GLY A 47 16.19 -2.24 0.21
CA GLY A 47 15.33 -1.79 -0.89
C GLY A 47 14.52 -0.53 -0.57
N LEU A 48 14.04 -0.37 0.67
CA LEU A 48 13.42 0.88 1.11
C LEU A 48 14.43 2.03 1.21
N SER A 49 15.63 1.75 1.71
CA SER A 49 16.70 2.76 1.81
C SER A 49 17.15 3.24 0.42
N ASP A 50 17.26 2.34 -0.55
CA ASP A 50 17.59 2.65 -1.95
C ASP A 50 16.52 3.52 -2.63
N LEU A 51 15.29 3.46 -2.13
CA LEU A 51 14.19 4.33 -2.55
C LEU A 51 14.24 5.72 -1.89
N GLY A 52 15.24 5.98 -1.04
CA GLY A 52 15.44 7.25 -0.34
C GLY A 52 14.64 7.39 0.93
N LEU A 53 14.15 6.28 1.51
CA LEU A 53 13.52 6.29 2.83
C LEU A 53 14.61 6.31 3.91
N ASP A 54 14.43 7.16 4.90
CA ASP A 54 15.27 7.18 6.09
C ASP A 54 14.93 6.01 7.04
N PRO A 55 15.72 5.78 8.11
CA PRO A 55 15.46 4.69 9.04
C PRO A 55 14.08 4.75 9.69
N GLU A 56 13.63 5.95 10.09
CA GLU A 56 12.28 6.15 10.65
C GLU A 56 11.21 5.78 9.61
N GLY A 57 11.43 6.17 8.36
CA GLY A 57 10.60 5.79 7.22
C GLY A 57 10.52 4.29 7.02
N CYS A 58 11.64 3.58 7.10
CA CYS A 58 11.67 2.11 7.05
C CYS A 58 10.87 1.48 8.19
N ASP A 59 11.00 2.00 9.41
CA ASP A 59 10.25 1.54 10.58
C ASP A 59 8.74 1.74 10.40
N THR A 60 8.30 2.80 9.72
CA THR A 60 6.87 2.96 9.41
C THR A 60 6.33 1.81 8.56
N PHE A 61 7.10 1.30 7.60
CA PHE A 61 6.67 0.18 6.77
C PHE A 61 6.67 -1.15 7.53
N ILE A 62 7.61 -1.35 8.46
CA ILE A 62 7.59 -2.51 9.35
C ILE A 62 6.31 -2.52 10.18
N ASN A 63 5.95 -1.37 10.78
CA ASN A 63 4.77 -1.24 11.64
C ASN A 63 3.45 -1.34 10.86
N LEU A 64 3.47 -1.15 9.53
CA LEU A 64 2.33 -1.33 8.66
C LEU A 64 1.96 -2.82 8.48
N LEU A 65 2.94 -3.70 8.34
CA LEU A 65 2.74 -5.11 8.01
C LEU A 65 1.71 -5.86 8.87
N PRO A 66 1.74 -5.80 10.22
CA PRO A 66 0.76 -6.50 11.04
C PRO A 66 -0.67 -5.98 10.85
N LEU A 67 -0.84 -4.72 10.41
CA LEU A 67 -2.14 -4.09 10.21
C LEU A 67 -2.79 -4.49 8.86
N LEU A 68 -1.97 -4.86 7.87
CA LEU A 68 -2.42 -5.31 6.54
C LEU A 68 -3.04 -6.72 6.54
N ALA A 69 -2.69 -7.55 7.52
CA ALA A 69 -3.19 -8.92 7.64
C ALA A 69 -4.47 -9.03 8.50
N THR A 70 -5.09 -7.90 8.87
CA THR A 70 -6.26 -7.89 9.74
C THR A 70 -7.56 -8.16 8.97
N PRO A 71 -8.59 -8.78 9.59
CA PRO A 71 -9.90 -8.98 8.94
C PRO A 71 -10.56 -7.68 8.48
N ALA A 72 -10.28 -6.58 9.19
CA ALA A 72 -10.81 -5.26 8.89
C ALA A 72 -10.25 -4.69 7.56
N ALA A 73 -9.07 -5.11 7.13
CA ALA A 73 -8.45 -4.72 5.87
C ALA A 73 -7.55 -5.85 5.34
N PRO A 74 -8.12 -6.85 4.62
CA PRO A 74 -7.41 -8.04 4.21
C PRO A 74 -6.54 -7.75 2.98
N ILE A 75 -5.48 -6.97 3.16
CA ILE A 75 -4.45 -6.82 2.14
C ILE A 75 -3.52 -8.01 2.23
N ASP A 76 -3.86 -9.05 1.47
CA ASP A 76 -2.97 -10.19 1.32
C ASP A 76 -1.82 -9.84 0.37
N LEU A 77 -0.62 -9.68 0.93
CA LEU A 77 0.60 -9.48 0.18
C LEU A 77 1.00 -10.79 -0.50
N LEU A 78 1.37 -10.74 -1.77
CA LEU A 78 1.92 -11.90 -2.45
C LEU A 78 3.31 -12.22 -1.89
N ARG A 79 3.78 -13.45 -2.10
CA ARG A 79 5.17 -13.82 -1.76
C ARG A 79 6.17 -12.95 -2.51
N SER A 80 7.31 -12.74 -1.90
CA SER A 80 8.47 -12.14 -2.56
C SER A 80 8.79 -12.88 -3.86
N GLY A 81 9.22 -12.13 -4.89
CA GLY A 81 9.49 -12.67 -6.22
C GLY A 81 8.26 -13.02 -7.08
N SER A 82 7.02 -12.84 -6.57
CA SER A 82 5.81 -13.08 -7.37
C SER A 82 5.77 -12.21 -8.64
N PRO A 83 5.61 -12.81 -9.83
CA PRO A 83 5.46 -12.09 -11.09
C PRO A 83 4.02 -11.57 -11.31
N PHE A 84 3.20 -11.58 -10.25
CA PHE A 84 1.84 -11.05 -10.25
C PHE A 84 1.69 -9.91 -9.24
N ILE A 85 0.71 -9.05 -9.46
CA ILE A 85 0.22 -8.09 -8.47
C ILE A 85 -1.25 -8.39 -8.14
N ALA A 86 -1.57 -8.40 -6.85
CA ALA A 86 -2.94 -8.53 -6.37
C ALA A 86 -3.65 -7.17 -6.37
N ALA A 87 -4.98 -7.17 -6.51
CA ALA A 87 -5.77 -5.94 -6.50
C ALA A 87 -5.61 -5.14 -5.18
N SER A 88 -5.50 -5.82 -4.05
CA SER A 88 -5.29 -5.23 -2.73
C SER A 88 -3.89 -4.58 -2.57
N GLU A 89 -2.85 -5.15 -3.18
CA GLU A 89 -1.50 -4.56 -3.22
C GLU A 89 -1.49 -3.28 -4.06
N LEU A 90 -2.25 -3.28 -5.16
CA LEU A 90 -2.43 -2.09 -5.98
C LEU A 90 -3.18 -0.99 -5.22
N ASP A 91 -4.26 -1.35 -4.52
CA ASP A 91 -5.02 -0.43 -3.69
C ASP A 91 -4.15 0.19 -2.59
N LEU A 92 -3.27 -0.59 -1.95
CA LEU A 92 -2.33 -0.10 -0.95
C LEU A 92 -1.45 1.03 -1.53
N LEU A 93 -0.82 0.79 -2.68
CA LEU A 93 0.04 1.78 -3.35
C LEU A 93 -0.74 3.06 -3.71
N VAL A 94 -1.96 2.91 -4.24
CA VAL A 94 -2.78 4.06 -4.62
C VAL A 94 -3.25 4.84 -3.38
N CYS A 95 -3.56 4.16 -2.27
CA CYS A 95 -3.91 4.81 -1.01
C CYS A 95 -2.76 5.65 -0.47
N LEU A 96 -1.54 5.10 -0.43
CA LEU A 96 -0.36 5.85 0.01
C LEU A 96 -0.16 7.14 -0.78
N LEU A 97 -0.31 7.08 -2.11
CA LEU A 97 -0.23 8.27 -2.97
C LEU A 97 -1.33 9.30 -2.68
N ARG A 98 -2.57 8.84 -2.59
CA ARG A 98 -3.73 9.74 -2.39
C ARG A 98 -3.64 10.43 -1.03
N ILE A 99 -3.25 9.71 0.01
CA ILE A 99 -3.03 10.26 1.34
C ILE A 99 -1.84 11.23 1.32
N ALA A 100 -0.73 10.90 0.66
CA ALA A 100 0.44 11.77 0.53
C ALA A 100 0.10 13.13 -0.12
N GLN A 101 -0.85 13.15 -1.07
CA GLN A 101 -1.34 14.37 -1.68
C GLN A 101 -2.22 15.20 -0.73
N TRP A 102 -2.82 14.58 0.28
CA TRP A 102 -3.55 15.24 1.34
C TRP A 102 -2.60 15.61 2.47
N ARG A 103 -1.77 16.63 2.22
CA ARG A 103 -0.69 17.16 3.09
C ARG A 103 -1.01 17.27 4.59
N HIS A 104 -2.29 17.33 4.97
CA HIS A 104 -2.77 17.45 6.36
C HIS A 104 -3.97 16.55 6.69
N ALA A 105 -4.13 15.43 5.98
CA ALA A 105 -5.13 14.45 6.35
C ALA A 105 -4.66 13.67 7.57
N ARG A 106 -5.53 13.57 8.58
CA ARG A 106 -5.34 12.68 9.72
C ARG A 106 -6.49 11.69 9.81
N PRO A 107 -6.25 10.46 10.25
CA PRO A 107 -7.34 9.51 10.49
C PRO A 107 -8.27 10.06 11.59
N ARG A 108 -9.54 9.69 11.49
CA ARG A 108 -10.49 9.81 12.60
C ARG A 108 -10.18 8.74 13.66
N ASP A 109 -10.28 9.11 14.93
CA ASP A 109 -9.95 8.22 16.06
C ASP A 109 -11.12 7.31 16.49
N ASP A 110 -12.36 7.62 16.08
CA ASP A 110 -13.58 6.87 16.39
C ASP A 110 -13.85 5.70 15.43
N ASP A 111 -12.87 5.35 14.60
CA ASP A 111 -13.00 4.33 13.57
C ASP A 111 -12.20 3.05 13.91
N THR A 112 -12.80 1.90 13.63
CA THR A 112 -12.17 0.58 13.76
C THR A 112 -10.89 0.40 12.92
N LEU A 113 -10.75 1.14 11.81
CA LEU A 113 -9.54 1.16 10.99
C LEU A 113 -8.56 2.28 11.38
N ALA A 114 -8.80 3.02 12.47
CA ALA A 114 -7.95 4.14 12.89
C ALA A 114 -6.46 3.78 13.01
N PRO A 115 -6.05 2.64 13.60
CA PRO A 115 -4.64 2.26 13.67
C PRO A 115 -4.02 2.06 12.28
N LEU A 116 -4.74 1.38 11.38
CA LEU A 116 -4.28 1.16 10.00
C LEU A 116 -4.19 2.47 9.24
N ARG A 117 -5.21 3.33 9.31
CA ARG A 117 -5.22 4.62 8.63
C ARG A 117 -4.13 5.54 9.16
N ARG A 118 -3.85 5.53 10.47
CA ARG A 118 -2.72 6.26 11.06
C ARG A 118 -1.39 5.79 10.47
N GLN A 119 -1.19 4.48 10.40
CA GLN A 119 0.05 3.94 9.85
C GLN A 119 0.19 4.21 8.34
N LEU A 120 -0.91 4.11 7.58
CA LEU A 120 -0.93 4.52 6.17
C LEU A 120 -0.59 6.00 5.98
N ALA A 121 -1.03 6.87 6.90
CA ALA A 121 -0.67 8.29 6.87
C ALA A 121 0.83 8.50 7.06
N CYS A 122 1.43 7.81 8.04
CA CYS A 122 2.88 7.86 8.29
C CYS A 122 3.66 7.36 7.06
N CYS A 123 3.30 6.20 6.52
CA CYS A 123 3.95 5.66 5.32
C CYS A 123 3.77 6.59 4.10
N ALA A 124 2.58 7.19 3.94
CA ALA A 124 2.32 8.14 2.86
C ALA A 124 3.19 9.40 2.96
N PHE A 125 3.40 9.92 4.17
CA PHE A 125 4.27 11.07 4.41
C PHE A 125 5.72 10.76 4.04
N VAL A 126 6.22 9.59 4.44
CA VAL A 126 7.58 9.13 4.11
C VAL A 126 7.75 8.96 2.60
N VAL A 127 6.79 8.33 1.93
CA VAL A 127 6.77 8.17 0.46
C VAL A 127 6.76 9.52 -0.24
N HIS A 128 6.02 10.50 0.30
CA HIS A 128 6.01 11.87 -0.21
C HIS A 128 7.38 12.55 -0.07
N ALA A 129 8.00 12.43 1.11
CA ALA A 129 9.32 12.99 1.40
C ALA A 129 10.40 12.40 0.48
N ALA A 130 10.35 11.09 0.22
CA ALA A 130 11.22 10.39 -0.71
C ALA A 130 10.93 10.70 -2.21
N LYS A 131 9.90 11.52 -2.50
CA LYS A 131 9.48 11.91 -3.86
C LYS A 131 9.23 10.72 -4.79
N LEU A 132 8.72 9.61 -4.23
CA LEU A 132 8.47 8.41 -5.02
C LEU A 132 7.35 8.64 -6.04
N PRO A 133 7.60 8.45 -7.35
CA PRO A 133 6.58 8.67 -8.37
C PRO A 133 5.62 7.48 -8.40
N LEU A 134 4.56 7.54 -7.58
CA LEU A 134 3.42 6.63 -7.67
C LEU A 134 2.37 7.20 -8.64
N ARG A 135 1.73 6.34 -9.43
CA ARG A 135 0.72 6.74 -10.44
C ARG A 135 -0.68 6.62 -9.87
N GLN A 136 -1.55 7.59 -10.17
CA GLN A 136 -2.95 7.54 -9.78
C GLN A 136 -3.71 6.50 -10.61
N ARG A 137 -4.52 5.69 -9.92
CA ARG A 137 -5.41 4.66 -10.52
C ARG A 137 -6.75 4.63 -9.79
N SER A 138 -7.71 3.92 -10.36
CA SER A 138 -8.98 3.60 -9.69
C SER A 138 -8.74 2.65 -8.52
N LEU A 139 -9.45 2.86 -7.42
CA LEU A 139 -9.44 1.98 -6.24
C LEU A 139 -10.52 0.90 -6.37
N SER A 140 -10.23 -0.30 -5.90
CA SER A 140 -11.26 -1.32 -5.66
C SER A 140 -12.06 -0.97 -4.39
N PRO A 141 -13.15 -1.70 -4.06
CA PRO A 141 -13.87 -1.53 -2.80
C PRO A 141 -12.96 -1.59 -1.56
N VAL A 142 -11.90 -2.39 -1.59
CA VAL A 142 -10.91 -2.45 -0.49
C VAL A 142 -10.17 -1.12 -0.38
N GLY A 143 -9.61 -0.63 -1.48
CA GLY A 143 -8.93 0.66 -1.53
C GLY A 143 -9.84 1.84 -1.16
N LEU A 144 -11.11 1.81 -1.58
CA LEU A 144 -12.09 2.82 -1.20
C LEU A 144 -12.36 2.84 0.31
N ARG A 145 -12.42 1.67 0.96
CA ARG A 145 -12.56 1.58 2.42
C ARG A 145 -11.31 2.07 3.15
N LEU A 146 -10.12 1.86 2.61
CA LEU A 146 -8.88 2.36 3.19
C LEU A 146 -8.79 3.90 3.09
N LEU A 147 -9.10 4.44 1.91
CA LEU A 147 -9.08 5.88 1.64
C LEU A 147 -10.32 6.62 2.15
N ASP A 148 -11.36 5.90 2.54
CA ASP A 148 -12.70 6.36 2.96
C ASP A 148 -12.67 7.79 3.52
N PRO A 149 -13.15 8.79 2.75
CA PRO A 149 -13.09 10.19 3.14
C PRO A 149 -13.77 10.49 4.48
N ALA A 150 -14.78 9.70 4.88
CA ALA A 150 -15.41 9.86 6.20
C ALA A 150 -14.46 9.47 7.33
N GLY A 151 -13.51 8.57 7.05
CA GLY A 151 -12.43 8.15 7.94
C GLY A 151 -11.27 9.13 8.10
N TRP A 152 -11.24 10.23 7.34
CA TRP A 152 -10.15 11.19 7.33
C TRP A 152 -10.64 12.60 7.64
N LEU A 153 -9.93 13.32 8.51
CA LEU A 153 -10.14 14.73 8.78
C LEU A 153 -9.15 15.54 7.94
N ARG A 154 -9.66 16.51 7.17
CA ARG A 154 -8.81 17.58 6.62
C ARG A 154 -8.59 18.61 7.71
N GLN A 155 -7.35 18.87 8.07
CA GLN A 155 -7.04 20.09 8.82
C GLN A 155 -7.25 21.29 7.88
N ARG A 156 -8.02 22.26 8.38
CA ARG A 156 -8.19 23.57 7.73
C ARG A 156 -6.96 24.41 7.95
#